data_AF-A0A517YBI5-F1
#
_entry.id   AF-A0A517YBI5-F1
#
_cell.length_a   1.000
_cell.length_b   1.000
_cell.length_c   1.000
_cell.angle_alpha   90.00
_cell.angle_beta   90.00
_cell.angle_gamma   90.00
#
_symmetry.space_group_name_H-M   'P 1'
#
loop_
_entity.id
_entity.type
_entity.pdbx_description
1 polymer ?
#
loop_
_entity_poly.entity_id
_entity_poly.type
_entity_poly.pdbx_seq_one_letter_code
_entity_poly.pdbx_strand_id
1 'polypeptide(L)' 'MQLNLFTWIREGVRRSVLLGVSDAVEALGSPSGEDVFHQNLGRLIDNTPADDGRATLTDVKRSKRLGRSLKDFDGAAG' A
#
# COMPACT_ATOMS: atom_id res chain seq x y z
N MET A 1 16.07 5.49 -4.93
CA MET A 1 14.72 4.92 -5.08
C MET A 1 14.75 3.49 -4.56
N GLN A 2 14.29 3.26 -3.33
CA GLN A 2 14.19 1.91 -2.79
C GLN A 2 12.75 1.45 -3.04
N LEU A 3 12.53 0.66 -4.09
CA LEU A 3 11.22 0.06 -4.37
C LEU A 3 10.88 -0.90 -3.22
N ASN A 4 9.92 -0.53 -2.39
CA ASN A 4 9.36 -1.45 -1.41
C ASN A 4 8.32 -2.32 -2.12
N LEU A 5 8.72 -3.53 -2.50
CA LEU A 5 7.88 -4.51 -3.18
C LEU A 5 6.52 -4.69 -2.48
N PHE A 6 6.51 -4.79 -1.15
CA PHE A 6 5.26 -4.99 -0.40
C PHE A 6 4.36 -3.76 -0.46
N THR A 7 4.93 -2.55 -0.44
CA THR A 7 4.15 -1.32 -0.64
C THR A 7 3.57 -1.28 -2.05
N TRP A 8 4.39 -1.56 -3.08
CA TRP A 8 3.93 -1.58 -4.47
C TRP A 8 2.79 -2.59 -4.69
N ILE A 9 2.95 -3.82 -4.18
CA ILE A 9 1.90 -4.84 -4.25
C ILE A 9 0.64 -4.38 -3.51
N ARG A 10 0.78 -3.87 -2.28
CA ARG A 10 -0.38 -3.45 -1.47
C ARG A 10 -1.17 -2.33 -2.14
N GLU A 11 -0.49 -1.32 -2.66
CA GLU A 11 -1.13 -0.19 -3.35
C GLU A 11 -1.70 -0.62 -4.71
N GLY A 12 -1.00 -1.48 -5.44
CA GLY A 12 -1.49 -2.06 -6.70
C GLY A 12 -2.77 -2.88 -6.50
N VAL A 13 -2.79 -3.80 -5.53
CA VAL A 13 -3.97 -4.61 -5.22
C VAL A 13 -5.12 -3.72 -4.73
N ARG A 14 -4.87 -2.77 -3.84
CA ARG A 14 -5.89 -1.83 -3.34
C ARG A 14 -6.56 -1.08 -4.49
N ARG A 15 -5.77 -0.52 -5.42
CA ARG A 15 -6.29 0.24 -6.56
C ARG A 15 -7.15 -0.63 -7.49
N SER A 16 -6.71 -1.85 -7.79
CA SER A 16 -7.47 -2.78 -8.62
C SER A 16 -8.82 -3.16 -7.98
N VAL A 17 -8.85 -3.38 -6.66
CA VAL A 17 -10.10 -3.68 -5.94
C VAL A 17 -11.05 -2.49 -5.96
N LEU A 18 -10.57 -1.27 -5.67
CA LEU A 18 -11.42 -0.08 -5.67
C LEU A 18 -12.03 0.22 -7.03
N LEU A 19 -11.26 0.05 -8.11
CA LEU A 19 -11.76 0.18 -9.47
C LEU A 19 -12.83 -0.88 -9.79
N GLY A 20 -12.60 -2.14 -9.41
CA GLY A 20 -13.58 -3.21 -9.61
C GLY A 20 -14.87 -3.00 -8.81
N VAL A 21 -14.78 -2.45 -7.60
CA VAL A 21 -15.96 -2.07 -6.80
C VAL A 21 -16.69 -0.90 -7.46
N SER A 22 -15.98 0.08 -8.02
CA SER A 22 -16.60 1.18 -8.77
C SER A 22 -17.42 0.66 -9.96
N ASP A 23 -16.84 -0.25 -10.73
CA ASP A 23 -17.50 -0.87 -11.89
C ASP A 23 -18.71 -1.73 -11.47
N ALA A 24 -18.56 -2.50 -10.38
CA ALA A 24 -19.66 -3.29 -9.84
C ALA A 24 -20.83 -2.41 -9.34
N VAL A 25 -20.54 -1.24 -8.74
CA VAL A 25 -21.56 -0.30 -8.27
C VAL A 25 -22.28 0.38 -9.45
N GLU A 26 -21.55 0.72 -10.51
CA GLU A 26 -22.13 1.21 -11.76
C GLU A 26 -23.07 0.17 -12.39
N ALA A 27 -22.66 -1.11 -12.40
CA ALA A 27 -23.41 -2.19 -13.03
C ALA A 27 -24.59 -2.73 -12.22
N LEU A 28 -24.48 -2.79 -10.88
CA LEU A 28 -25.47 -3.38 -9.98
C LEU A 28 -26.35 -2.34 -9.28
N GLY A 29 -25.97 -1.05 -9.34
CA GLY A 29 -26.61 0.03 -8.63
C GLY A 29 -26.03 0.24 -7.22
N SER A 30 -26.14 1.47 -6.72
CA SER A 30 -25.60 1.85 -5.41
C SER A 30 -26.45 1.31 -4.25
N PRO A 31 -25.85 0.66 -3.23
CA PRO A 31 -26.56 0.25 -2.03
C PRO A 31 -26.90 1.50 -1.20
N SER A 32 -28.10 2.06 -1.40
CA SER A 32 -28.74 3.09 -0.55
C SER A 32 -27.86 4.32 -0.24
N GLY A 33 -27.96 5.36 -1.07
CA GLY A 33 -27.26 6.64 -0.87
C GLY A 33 -26.12 6.84 -1.86
N GLU A 34 -26.49 7.02 -3.12
CA GLU A 34 -25.61 7.15 -4.30
C GLU A 34 -24.50 8.20 -4.09
N ASP A 35 -24.86 9.42 -3.70
CA ASP A 35 -23.92 10.55 -3.60
C ASP A 35 -22.82 10.36 -2.54
N VAL A 36 -23.16 9.75 -1.41
CA VAL A 36 -22.20 9.56 -0.31
C VAL A 36 -21.23 8.42 -0.63
N PHE A 37 -21.71 7.37 -1.28
CA PHE A 37 -20.87 6.23 -1.65
C PHE A 37 -19.84 6.61 -2.72
N HIS A 38 -20.26 7.28 -3.80
CA HIS A 38 -19.36 7.70 -4.88
C HIS A 38 -18.32 8.72 -4.40
N GLN A 39 -18.69 9.68 -3.54
CA GLN A 39 -17.72 10.62 -2.94
C GLN A 39 -16.67 9.91 -2.08
N ASN A 40 -17.08 8.94 -1.25
CA ASN A 40 -16.14 8.21 -0.41
C ASN A 40 -15.20 7.32 -1.24
N LEU A 41 -15.70 6.71 -2.31
CA LEU A 41 -14.90 5.88 -3.22
C LEU A 41 -13.88 6.72 -3.99
N GLY A 42 -14.29 7.87 -4.53
CA GLY A 42 -13.38 8.81 -5.21
C GLY A 42 -12.26 9.29 -4.28
N ARG A 43 -12.60 9.66 -3.04
CA ARG A 43 -11.60 10.04 -2.03
C ARG A 43 -10.63 8.90 -1.71
N LEU A 44 -11.06 7.64 -1.73
CA LEU A 44 -10.18 6.49 -1.49
C LEU A 44 -9.21 6.25 -2.66
N ILE A 45 -9.67 6.46 -3.88
CA ILE A 45 -8.84 6.36 -5.09
C ILE A 45 -7.82 7.51 -5.12
N ASP A 46 -8.24 8.75 -4.83
CA ASP A 46 -7.38 9.94 -4.85
C ASP A 46 -6.37 10.00 -3.70
N ASN A 47 -6.72 9.45 -2.52
CA ASN A 47 -5.76 9.31 -1.42
C ASN A 47 -4.77 8.15 -1.61
N THR A 48 -4.81 7.46 -2.75
CA THR A 48 -3.73 6.54 -3.12
C THR A 48 -2.57 7.39 -3.61
N PRO A 49 -1.47 7.53 -2.82
CA PRO A 49 -0.33 8.29 -3.32
C PRO A 49 0.14 7.63 -4.61
N ALA A 50 0.04 8.37 -5.72
CA ALA A 50 0.91 8.09 -6.85
C ALA A 50 2.32 8.12 -6.27
N ASP A 51 3.09 7.05 -6.47
CA ASP A 51 4.45 6.91 -5.97
C ASP A 51 5.32 8.00 -6.62
N ASP A 52 5.24 9.22 -6.08
CA ASP A 52 6.07 10.35 -6.42
C ASP A 52 7.12 10.36 -5.32
N GLY A 53 8.25 9.69 -5.60
CA GLY A 53 9.23 9.17 -4.64
C GLY A 53 9.88 10.20 -3.70
N ARG A 54 9.11 10.81 -2.81
CA ARG A 54 9.54 11.80 -1.83
C ARG A 54 9.29 11.26 -0.43
N ALA A 55 10.13 10.32 -0.04
CA ALA A 55 10.26 9.91 1.36
C ALA A 55 10.86 11.09 2.16
N THR A 56 10.04 11.80 2.91
CA THR A 56 10.51 12.63 4.03
C THR A 56 10.97 11.69 5.15
N LEU A 57 12.29 11.55 5.27
CA LEU A 57 12.94 10.86 6.37
C LEU A 57 12.81 11.70 7.64
N THR A 58 11.78 11.46 8.45
CA THR A 58 11.84 11.81 9.88
C THR A 58 12.55 10.67 10.61
N ASP A 59 13.70 11.03 11.17
CA ASP A 59 14.58 10.29 12.07
C ASP A 59 13.87 9.24 12.95
N VAL A 60 13.92 7.97 12.55
CA VAL A 60 13.62 6.84 13.44
C VAL A 60 14.81 5.90 13.44
N LYS A 61 15.70 6.15 14.39
CA LYS A 61 16.55 5.20 15.12
C LYS A 61 16.47 3.74 14.60
N ARG A 62 17.47 3.38 13.78
CA ARG A 62 18.03 2.03 13.59
C ARG A 62 17.00 0.88 13.56
N SER A 63 16.18 0.82 12.52
CA SER A 63 15.48 -0.43 12.17
C SER A 63 16.50 -1.48 11.70
N LYS A 64 16.56 -2.58 12.44
CA LYS A 64 17.40 -3.77 12.20
C LYS A 64 17.14 -4.28 10.78
N ARG A 65 18.13 -4.14 9.90
CA ARG A 65 18.11 -4.71 8.56
C ARG A 65 17.90 -6.23 8.69
N LEU A 66 16.74 -6.74 8.25
CA LEU A 66 16.55 -8.16 8.01
C LEU A 66 17.53 -8.56 6.90
N GLY A 67 18.68 -9.10 7.30
CA GLY A 67 19.76 -9.42 6.38
C GLY A 67 21.00 -9.98 7.08
N ARG A 68 20.84 -10.63 8.23
CA ARG A 68 21.88 -11.54 8.71
C ARG A 68 21.81 -12.79 7.84
N SER A 69 22.90 -13.08 7.13
CA SER A 69 22.99 -14.25 6.26
C SER A 69 23.13 -15.49 7.13
N LEU A 70 22.67 -16.66 6.65
CA LEU A 70 22.78 -17.94 7.38
C LEU A 70 24.21 -18.24 7.87
N LYS A 71 25.22 -17.65 7.22
CA LYS A 71 26.65 -17.77 7.53
C LYS A 71 27.06 -17.06 8.83
N ASP A 72 26.28 -16.10 9.31
CA ASP A 72 26.60 -15.30 10.50
C ASP A 72 26.21 -15.99 11.82
N PHE A 73 25.62 -17.20 11.77
CA PHE A 73 25.19 -17.93 12.96
C PHE A 73 26.24 -18.91 13.52
N ASP A 74 27.26 -19.30 12.74
CA ASP A 74 28.26 -20.29 13.15
C ASP A 74 29.37 -19.72 14.05
N GLY A 75 29.48 -18.38 14.14
CA GLY A 75 30.47 -17.68 14.97
C GLY A 75 29.98 -17.23 16.35
N ALA A 76 28.75 -17.56 16.74
CA ALA A 76 28.14 -17.09 18.00
C ALA A 76 28.04 -18.18 19.08
N ALA A 77 28.63 -19.35 18.86
CA ALA A 77 28.81 -20.39 19.86
C ALA A 77 30.32 -20.59 20.11
N GLY A 78 30.89 -19.71 20.93
CA GLY A 78 32.27 -19.76 21.43
C GLY A 78 32.37 -18.96 22.72
#